data_AF-A0A7V9V173-F1
#
_entry.id   AF-A0A7V9V173-F1
#
_cell.length_a   1.000
_cell.length_b   1.000
_cell.length_c   1.000
_cell.angle_alpha   90.00
_cell.angle_beta   90.00
_cell.angle_gamma   90.00
#
_symmetry.space_group_name_H-M   'P 1'
#
loop_
_entity.id
_entity.type
_entity.pdbx_description
1 polymer ?
#
loop_
_entity_poly.entity_id
_entity_poly.type
_entity_poly.pdbx_seq_one_letter_code
_entity_poly.pdbx_strand_id
1 'polypeptide(L)'
;ARLAPDDVEANVAAAVGRFDKARPADAFGRLGPLTKRFPREPTVRFHLGVLLLWTGRIDEAERQLGLASKIQAGSPLAREAERYLETIEMSRGSGG
;
A
#
# COMPACT_ATOMS: atom_id res chain seq x y z
N ALA A 1 12.50 -19.02 -9.36
CA ALA A 1 11.43 -19.51 -8.47
C ALA A 1 10.09 -19.35 -9.19
N ARG A 2 9.27 -20.40 -9.28
CA ARG A 2 7.87 -20.26 -9.75
C ARG A 2 7.12 -19.52 -8.64
N LEU A 3 6.60 -18.34 -8.94
CA LEU A 3 5.65 -17.65 -8.06
C LEU A 3 4.50 -18.61 -7.81
N ALA A 4 4.24 -18.97 -6.55
CA ALA A 4 2.98 -19.60 -6.18
C ALA A 4 1.89 -18.57 -6.51
N PRO A 5 1.03 -18.81 -7.52
CA PRO A 5 0.15 -17.76 -8.02
C PRO A 5 -0.75 -17.20 -6.92
N ASP A 6 -1.09 -18.00 -5.92
CA ASP A 6 -2.00 -17.66 -4.82
C ASP A 6 -1.30 -17.17 -3.53
N ASP A 7 0.02 -17.09 -3.51
CA ASP A 7 0.76 -16.54 -2.38
C ASP A 7 0.77 -15.00 -2.47
N VAL A 8 -0.04 -14.35 -1.63
CA VAL A 8 -0.17 -12.89 -1.63
C VAL A 8 1.16 -12.19 -1.35
N GLU A 9 1.98 -12.72 -0.43
CA GLU A 9 3.26 -12.10 -0.06
C GLU A 9 4.26 -12.23 -1.20
N ALA A 10 4.31 -13.38 -1.88
CA ALA A 10 5.16 -13.56 -3.06
C ALA A 10 4.75 -12.62 -4.21
N ASN A 11 3.45 -12.43 -4.42
CA ASN A 11 2.93 -11.50 -5.43
C ASN A 11 3.26 -10.03 -5.09
N VAL A 12 3.09 -9.62 -3.82
CA VAL A 12 3.44 -8.27 -3.36
C VAL A 12 4.95 -8.05 -3.47
N ALA A 13 5.77 -9.00 -2.99
CA ALA A 13 7.22 -8.92 -3.10
C ALA A 13 7.69 -8.80 -4.55
N ALA A 14 7.07 -9.53 -5.49
CA ALA A 14 7.38 -9.39 -6.92
C ALA A 14 6.99 -8.03 -7.50
N ALA A 15 5.89 -7.43 -7.02
CA ALA A 15 5.45 -6.11 -7.47
C ALA A 15 6.36 -5.00 -6.93
N VAL A 16 6.65 -5.04 -5.62
CA VAL A 16 7.47 -4.03 -4.92
C VAL A 16 8.96 -4.19 -5.27
N GLY A 17 9.47 -5.41 -5.41
CA GLY A 17 10.86 -5.65 -5.82
C GLY A 17 11.18 -5.18 -7.24
N ARG A 18 10.16 -4.89 -8.05
CA ARG A 18 10.28 -4.28 -9.38
C ARG A 18 9.92 -2.80 -9.39
N PHE A 19 9.77 -2.18 -8.22
CA PHE A 19 9.53 -0.76 -8.12
C PHE A 19 10.72 0.01 -8.69
N ASP A 20 10.43 0.85 -9.68
CA ASP A 20 11.37 1.76 -10.31
C ASP A 20 10.89 3.18 -10.03
N LYS A 21 11.74 3.99 -9.39
CA LYS A 21 11.42 5.40 -9.09
C LYS A 21 11.19 6.20 -10.39
N ALA A 22 11.85 5.84 -11.48
CA ALA A 22 11.63 6.49 -12.77
C ALA A 22 10.30 6.06 -13.42
N ARG A 23 9.75 4.90 -13.02
CA ARG A 23 8.50 4.33 -13.57
C ARG A 23 7.60 3.74 -12.48
N PRO A 24 7.06 4.57 -11.57
CA PRO A 24 6.18 4.08 -10.51
C PRO A 24 4.88 3.44 -11.03
N ALA A 25 4.42 3.84 -12.23
CA ALA A 25 3.26 3.28 -12.90
C ALA A 25 3.34 1.74 -13.09
N ASP A 26 4.54 1.21 -13.28
CA ASP A 26 4.76 -0.24 -13.45
C ASP A 26 4.39 -1.00 -12.16
N ALA A 27 4.69 -0.43 -11.00
CA ALA A 27 4.31 -1.02 -9.71
C ALA A 27 2.80 -0.93 -9.48
N PHE A 28 2.14 0.15 -9.92
CA PHE A 28 0.67 0.25 -9.90
C PHE A 28 0.00 -0.82 -10.76
N GLY A 29 0.51 -1.06 -11.96
CA GLY A 29 0.00 -2.10 -12.86
C GLY A 29 0.08 -3.51 -12.25
N ARG A 30 0.92 -3.71 -11.23
CA ARG A 30 1.10 -4.98 -10.53
C ARG A 30 0.35 -5.03 -9.20
N LEU A 31 0.44 -4.00 -8.35
CA LEU A 31 -0.22 -3.95 -7.05
C LEU A 31 -1.74 -3.71 -7.16
N GLY A 32 -2.18 -2.89 -8.12
CA GLY A 32 -3.60 -2.55 -8.31
C GLY A 32 -4.49 -3.79 -8.47
N PRO A 33 -4.20 -4.69 -9.42
CA PRO A 33 -4.97 -5.93 -9.59
C PRO A 33 -5.03 -6.82 -8.35
N LEU A 34 -3.96 -6.84 -7.52
CA LEU A 34 -3.93 -7.62 -6.30
C LEU A 34 -5.00 -7.17 -5.30
N THR A 35 -5.41 -5.90 -5.31
CA THR A 35 -6.50 -5.42 -4.43
C THR A 35 -7.85 -6.08 -4.74
N LYS A 36 -8.05 -6.55 -5.98
CA LYS A 36 -9.26 -7.26 -6.38
C LYS A 36 -9.15 -8.75 -6.07
N ARG A 37 -7.97 -9.33 -6.27
CA ARG A 37 -7.70 -10.75 -6.00
C ARG A 37 -7.67 -11.07 -4.51
N PHE A 38 -7.11 -10.16 -3.72
CA PHE A 38 -6.87 -10.31 -2.29
C PHE A 38 -7.51 -9.13 -1.53
N PRO A 39 -8.85 -8.98 -1.56
CA PRO A 39 -9.53 -7.77 -1.09
C PRO A 39 -9.41 -7.54 0.42
N ARG A 40 -9.09 -8.58 1.18
CA ARG A 40 -8.96 -8.60 2.65
C ARG A 40 -7.52 -8.84 3.11
N GLU A 41 -6.52 -8.64 2.25
CA GLU A 41 -5.11 -8.77 2.63
C GLU A 41 -4.50 -7.39 2.94
N PRO A 42 -4.04 -7.15 4.18
CA PRO A 42 -3.54 -5.84 4.60
C PRO A 42 -2.23 -5.47 3.87
N THR A 43 -1.39 -6.46 3.55
CA THR A 43 -0.11 -6.25 2.84
C THR A 43 -0.31 -5.58 1.47
N VAL A 44 -1.37 -5.94 0.74
CA VAL A 44 -1.67 -5.38 -0.59
C VAL A 44 -2.11 -3.92 -0.46
N ARG A 45 -3.03 -3.65 0.48
CA ARG A 45 -3.54 -2.30 0.75
C ARG A 45 -2.41 -1.37 1.20
N PHE A 46 -1.57 -1.86 2.12
CA PHE A 46 -0.46 -1.09 2.66
C PHE A 46 0.54 -0.68 1.57
N HIS A 47 1.07 -1.64 0.80
CA HIS A 47 2.08 -1.33 -0.22
C HIS A 47 1.54 -0.47 -1.35
N LEU A 48 0.25 -0.64 -1.72
CA LEU A 48 -0.39 0.28 -2.66
C LEU A 48 -0.50 1.69 -2.07
N GLY A 49 -0.88 1.82 -0.79
CA GLY A 49 -0.91 3.09 -0.07
C GLY A 49 0.44 3.82 -0.05
N VAL A 50 1.53 3.10 0.28
CA VAL A 50 2.89 3.66 0.27
C VAL A 50 3.30 4.13 -1.14
N LEU A 51 2.98 3.35 -2.17
CA LEU A 51 3.25 3.74 -3.55
C LEU A 51 2.47 5.00 -3.97
N LEU A 52 1.20 5.09 -3.55
CA LEU A 52 0.35 6.26 -3.78
C LEU A 52 0.94 7.51 -3.15
N LEU A 53 1.37 7.42 -1.88
CA LEU A 53 2.07 8.50 -1.18
C LEU A 53 3.31 8.95 -1.94
N TRP A 54 4.15 7.99 -2.36
CA TRP A 54 5.40 8.29 -3.07
C TRP A 54 5.16 9.02 -4.40
N THR A 55 4.02 8.76 -5.05
CA THR A 55 3.60 9.45 -6.28
C THR A 55 2.71 10.68 -6.07
N GLY A 56 2.56 11.14 -4.81
CA GLY A 56 1.79 12.34 -4.49
C GLY A 56 0.27 12.18 -4.56
N ARG A 57 -0.27 10.96 -4.69
CA ARG A 57 -1.72 10.70 -4.71
C ARG A 57 -2.26 10.53 -3.30
N ILE A 58 -2.18 11.60 -2.51
CA ILE A 58 -2.35 11.57 -1.05
C ILE A 58 -3.73 11.04 -0.63
N ASP A 59 -4.82 11.55 -1.20
CA ASP A 59 -6.19 11.12 -0.81
C ASP A 59 -6.43 9.62 -1.10
N GLU A 60 -5.91 9.11 -2.21
CA GLU A 60 -5.99 7.68 -2.51
C GLU A 60 -5.12 6.85 -1.58
N ALA A 61 -3.94 7.37 -1.22
CA ALA A 61 -3.04 6.72 -0.30
C ALA A 61 -3.67 6.56 1.09
N GLU A 62 -4.26 7.64 1.60
CA GLU A 62 -5.01 7.66 2.87
C GLU A 62 -6.10 6.60 2.87
N ARG A 63 -6.88 6.49 1.78
CA ARG A 63 -7.89 5.44 1.66
C ARG A 63 -7.31 4.03 1.74
N GLN A 64 -6.20 3.74 1.07
CA GLN A 64 -5.62 2.39 1.10
C GLN A 64 -4.96 2.08 2.45
N LEU A 65 -4.26 3.04 3.05
CA LEU A 65 -3.66 2.89 4.37
C LEU A 65 -4.73 2.73 5.46
N GLY A 66 -5.83 3.48 5.37
CA GLY A 66 -6.98 3.33 6.26
C GLY A 66 -7.70 1.99 6.12
N LEU A 67 -7.65 1.35 4.94
CA LEU A 67 -8.11 -0.04 4.79
C LEU A 67 -7.11 -1.02 5.41
N ALA A 68 -5.80 -0.81 5.21
CA ALA A 68 -4.76 -1.66 5.77
C ALA A 68 -4.79 -1.69 7.32
N SER A 69 -5.02 -0.53 7.97
CA SER A 69 -5.12 -0.45 9.43
C SER A 69 -6.33 -1.19 10.00
N LYS A 70 -7.43 -1.29 9.24
CA LYS A 70 -8.69 -1.90 9.70
C LYS A 70 -8.80 -3.40 9.45
N ILE A 71 -8.17 -3.94 8.41
CA ILE A 71 -8.31 -5.36 8.02
C ILE A 71 -7.80 -6.29 9.12
N GLN A 72 -6.64 -5.98 9.71
CA GLN A 72 -6.06 -6.73 10.82
C GLN A 72 -5.49 -5.75 11.86
N ALA A 73 -6.40 -5.13 12.61
CA ALA A 73 -6.08 -4.15 13.63
C ALA A 73 -5.05 -4.71 14.63
N GLY A 74 -4.10 -3.86 15.05
CA GLY A 74 -3.04 -4.26 15.96
C GLY A 74 -1.94 -5.15 15.36
N SER A 75 -1.98 -5.46 14.07
CA SER A 75 -0.84 -6.08 13.37
C SER A 75 0.31 -5.07 13.18
N PRO A 76 1.55 -5.54 12.92
CA PRO A 76 2.65 -4.64 12.56
C PRO A 76 2.34 -3.74 11.35
N LEU A 77 1.70 -4.30 10.31
CA LEU A 77 1.30 -3.54 9.13
C LEU A 77 0.22 -2.51 9.44
N ALA A 78 -0.73 -2.82 10.32
CA ALA A 78 -1.75 -1.86 10.75
C ALA A 78 -1.12 -0.65 11.47
N ARG A 79 -0.19 -0.91 12.39
CA ARG A 79 0.56 0.17 13.08
C ARG A 79 1.41 1.02 12.14
N GLU A 80 2.02 0.39 11.15
CA GLU A 80 2.77 1.11 10.12
C GLU A 80 1.83 1.99 9.28
N ALA A 81 0.66 1.47 8.89
CA ALA A 81 -0.34 2.23 8.16
C ALA A 81 -0.85 3.43 8.98
N GLU A 82 -1.11 3.25 10.27
CA GLU A 82 -1.51 4.31 11.21
C GLU A 82 -0.47 5.43 11.26
N ARG A 83 0.82 5.11 11.34
CA ARG A 83 1.88 6.14 11.32
C ARG A 83 1.92 6.97 10.03
N TYR A 84 1.65 6.34 8.88
CA TYR A 84 1.52 7.10 7.64
C TYR A 84 0.28 8.00 7.65
N LEU A 85 -0.85 7.52 8.19
CA LEU A 85 -2.08 8.32 8.31
C LEU A 85 -1.87 9.53 9.22
N GLU A 86 -1.24 9.35 10.37
CA GLU A 86 -0.85 10.45 11.28
C GLU A 86 0.01 11.48 10.55
N THR A 87 0.98 11.02 9.74
CA THR A 87 1.85 11.91 8.95
C THR A 87 1.06 12.71 7.92
N ILE A 88 0.10 12.09 7.24
CA ILE A 88 -0.80 12.76 6.28
C ILE A 88 -1.63 13.82 7.01
N GLU A 89 -2.25 13.47 8.14
CA GLU A 89 -3.08 14.37 8.94
C GLU A 89 -2.29 15.59 9.43
N MET A 90 -1.10 15.38 9.99
CA MET A 90 -0.22 16.46 10.43
C MET A 90 0.14 17.41 9.28
N SER A 91 0.48 16.86 8.11
CA SER A 91 0.85 17.67 6.94
C SER A 91 -0.30 18.54 6.45
N ARG A 92 -1.56 18.10 6.63
CA ARG A 92 -2.76 18.89 6.29
C ARG A 92 -3.08 19.93 7.35
N GLY A 93 -2.82 19.65 8.63
CA GLY A 93 -3.05 20.57 9.75
C GLY A 93 -2.03 21.70 9.85
N SER A 94 -0.80 21.50 9.36
CA SER A 94 0.26 22.53 9.36
C SER A 94 0.14 23.57 8.24
N GLY A 95 -0.86 23.45 7.36
CA GLY A 95 -1.13 24.40 6.27
C GLY A 95 -2.20 25.46 6.58
N GLY A 96 -2.63 25.57 7.85
CA GLY A 96 -3.64 26.53 8.33
C GLY A 96 -3.05 27.76 8.98
#